data_AF-A0A6N7I8N0-F1
#
_entry.id   AF-A0A6N7I8N0-F1
#
_cell.length_a   1.000
_cell.length_b   1.000
_cell.length_c   1.000
_cell.angle_alpha   90.00
_cell.angle_beta   90.00
_cell.angle_gamma   90.00
#
_symmetry.space_group_name_H-M   'P 1'
#
loop_
_entity.id
_entity.type
_entity.pdbx_description
1 polymer ?
#
loop_
_entity_poly.entity_id
_entity_poly.type
_entity_poly.pdbx_seq_one_letter_code
_entity_poly.pdbx_strand_id
1 'polypeptide(L)'
;MSHTYSSQDPWGQGEGQQPPPYGQTYGQQQPPGGPQYPPGPPQQGPPGGLPGYPPPGGQQPPQGGAWGQPEGQWGYGAYGAYDHPRRPGTVLGGAIMTYVGSAFLVLLGVVLLIGGAVSASFMEGAAESGAMGDMPPNTLRLVILGLGGFVLVLGAVLIALALFAQKGSNGARIGLTVIGGIQILLGLASLVTGSPQTIVTVLYVGVVLVLFWVGGANEWYRAQKAAR
;
A
#
# COMPACT_ATOMS: atom_id res chain seq x y z
N MET A 1 -0.10 -59.29 26.70
CA MET A 1 0.78 -59.39 25.53
C MET A 1 1.28 -58.00 25.21
N SER A 2 2.52 -57.80 25.64
CA SER A 2 3.33 -56.59 25.62
C SER A 2 4.16 -56.55 24.34
N HIS A 3 4.11 -55.44 23.60
CA HIS A 3 5.20 -55.05 22.69
C HIS A 3 5.33 -53.53 22.64
N THR A 4 6.15 -53.04 23.58
CA THR A 4 6.92 -51.81 23.50
C THR A 4 8.05 -52.03 22.49
N TYR A 5 8.16 -51.18 21.47
CA TYR A 5 9.41 -51.00 20.73
C TYR A 5 9.69 -49.50 20.57
N SER A 6 10.73 -49.10 21.30
CA SER A 6 11.46 -47.85 21.23
C SER A 6 12.56 -47.92 20.16
N SER A 7 12.68 -46.89 19.34
CA SER A 7 13.86 -46.55 18.53
C SER A 7 13.76 -45.02 18.34
N GLN A 8 14.45 -44.15 19.07
CA GLN A 8 15.91 -43.92 19.18
C GLN A 8 16.60 -43.83 17.83
N ASP A 9 16.62 -42.61 17.27
CA ASP A 9 17.62 -42.17 16.30
C ASP A 9 18.45 -41.02 16.93
N PRO A 10 19.74 -41.25 17.24
CA PRO A 10 20.68 -40.25 17.70
C PRO A 10 21.66 -39.89 16.58
N TRP A 11 21.34 -38.85 15.82
CA TRP A 11 22.24 -38.22 14.85
C TRP A 11 22.01 -36.70 14.92
N GLY A 12 22.96 -35.82 15.09
CA GLY A 12 24.41 -35.88 15.19
C GLY A 12 24.85 -34.41 15.20
N GLN A 13 25.70 -34.06 16.17
CA GLN A 13 26.30 -32.73 16.26
C GLN A 13 27.19 -32.52 15.03
N GLY A 14 26.95 -31.42 14.30
CA GLY A 14 27.75 -30.97 13.17
C GLY A 14 28.23 -29.55 13.44
N GLU A 15 29.54 -29.44 13.57
CA GLU A 15 30.33 -28.30 14.02
C GLU A 15 30.27 -27.08 13.08
N GLY A 16 30.69 -25.93 13.64
CA GLY A 16 30.62 -24.60 13.07
C GLY A 16 31.14 -24.45 11.64
N GLN A 17 30.36 -23.72 10.84
CA GLN A 17 30.85 -23.11 9.61
C GLN A 17 31.08 -21.61 9.82
N GLN A 18 32.32 -21.23 9.49
CA GLN A 18 32.93 -19.91 9.59
C GLN A 18 32.19 -18.86 8.75
N PRO A 19 32.17 -17.58 9.17
CA PRO A 19 31.69 -16.48 8.34
C PRO A 19 32.65 -16.23 7.15
N PRO A 20 32.16 -16.00 5.92
CA PRO A 20 33.02 -15.69 4.79
C PRO A 20 33.68 -14.30 4.93
N PRO A 21 34.92 -14.16 4.43
CA PRO A 21 35.73 -12.95 4.57
C PRO A 21 35.25 -11.79 3.69
N TYR A 22 35.40 -10.59 4.25
CA TYR A 22 35.21 -9.30 3.60
C TYR A 22 36.07 -9.16 2.33
N GLY A 23 35.47 -8.58 1.29
CA GLY A 23 36.18 -7.78 0.28
C GLY A 23 36.01 -8.24 -1.16
N GLN A 24 35.02 -7.67 -1.87
CA GLN A 24 35.16 -7.37 -3.30
C GLN A 24 34.42 -6.07 -3.62
N THR A 25 35.17 -4.97 -3.57
CA THR A 25 34.81 -3.69 -4.18
C THR A 25 34.90 -3.87 -5.69
N TYR A 26 33.75 -3.91 -6.36
CA TYR A 26 33.68 -3.83 -7.82
C TYR A 26 34.19 -2.48 -8.29
N GLY A 27 35.22 -2.50 -9.14
CA GLY A 27 35.70 -1.32 -9.85
C GLY A 27 34.59 -0.74 -10.73
N GLN A 28 34.23 0.51 -10.47
CA GLN A 28 33.48 1.31 -11.43
C GLN A 28 34.38 1.58 -12.64
N GLN A 29 33.97 1.06 -13.79
CA GLN A 29 34.42 1.55 -15.09
C GLN A 29 33.92 2.99 -15.27
N GLN A 30 34.85 3.94 -15.30
CA GLN A 30 34.58 5.31 -15.73
C GLN A 30 34.30 5.35 -17.24
N PRO A 31 33.22 6.00 -17.70
CA PRO A 31 33.02 6.33 -19.10
C PRO A 31 34.02 7.42 -19.55
N PRO A 32 34.66 7.31 -20.73
CA PRO A 32 35.53 8.35 -21.26
C PRO A 32 34.70 9.46 -21.92
N GLY A 33 34.89 10.70 -21.47
CA GLY A 33 34.45 11.90 -22.20
C GLY A 33 33.52 12.82 -21.40
N GLY A 34 34.10 13.62 -20.51
CA GLY A 34 33.44 14.77 -19.87
C GLY A 34 34.39 15.97 -19.83
N PRO A 35 33.90 17.20 -20.07
CA PRO A 35 34.75 18.40 -20.20
C PRO A 35 35.57 18.69 -18.95
N GLN A 36 36.87 18.90 -19.15
CA GLN A 36 37.85 19.28 -18.14
C GLN A 36 37.48 20.63 -17.51
N TYR A 37 37.20 20.62 -16.20
CA TYR A 37 37.11 21.85 -15.41
C TYR A 37 38.49 22.24 -14.84
N PRO A 38 38.77 23.55 -14.66
CA PRO A 38 40.07 24.03 -14.23
C PRO A 38 40.40 23.64 -12.78
N PRO A 39 41.68 23.40 -12.46
CA PRO A 39 42.12 23.02 -11.12
C PRO A 39 41.90 24.16 -10.12
N GLY A 40 41.22 23.83 -9.02
CA GLY A 40 40.99 24.74 -7.90
C GLY A 40 42.28 25.08 -7.12
N PRO A 41 42.30 26.22 -6.39
CA PRO A 41 43.50 26.74 -5.74
C PRO A 41 43.98 25.87 -4.56
N PRO A 42 45.31 25.85 -4.28
CA PRO A 42 45.89 25.04 -3.23
C PRO A 42 45.50 25.56 -1.84
N GLN A 43 44.88 24.70 -1.02
CA GLN A 43 44.65 24.97 0.40
C GLN A 43 45.97 24.84 1.16
N GLN A 44 46.38 25.93 1.79
CA GLN A 44 47.50 26.00 2.74
C GLN A 44 47.13 25.27 4.03
N GLY A 45 47.93 24.27 4.40
CA GLY A 45 47.83 23.60 5.70
C GLY A 45 48.39 24.48 6.82
N PRO A 46 47.80 24.46 8.04
CA PRO A 46 48.30 25.23 9.17
C PRO A 46 49.58 24.61 9.77
N PRO A 47 50.46 25.42 10.38
CA PRO A 47 51.78 25.00 10.87
C PRO A 47 51.69 24.26 12.20
N GLY A 48 52.58 23.27 12.40
CA GLY A 48 52.61 22.41 13.58
C GLY A 48 52.94 23.11 14.90
N GLY A 49 52.44 22.53 15.99
CA GLY A 49 52.84 22.85 17.35
C GLY A 49 52.05 22.09 18.44
N LEU A 50 52.80 21.40 19.31
CA LEU A 50 52.50 20.88 20.66
C LEU A 50 51.80 19.51 20.83
N PRO A 51 52.40 18.59 21.62
CA PRO A 51 51.72 17.40 22.13
C PRO A 51 50.92 17.74 23.40
N GLY A 52 49.59 17.65 23.34
CA GLY A 52 48.73 17.89 24.50
C GLY A 52 47.31 17.39 24.31
N TYR A 53 46.96 16.37 25.12
CA TYR A 53 45.62 15.94 25.57
C TYR A 53 44.52 15.60 24.53
N PRO A 54 43.86 14.43 24.63
CA PRO A 54 42.71 14.10 23.76
C PRO A 54 41.46 14.90 24.18
N PRO A 55 40.85 15.70 23.27
CA PRO A 55 39.57 16.36 23.53
C PRO A 55 38.37 15.43 23.27
N PRO A 56 37.27 15.55 24.04
CA PRO A 56 36.04 14.80 23.78
C PRO A 56 35.22 15.47 22.66
N GLY A 57 34.80 14.69 21.66
CA GLY A 57 33.58 14.90 20.87
C GLY A 57 33.46 16.19 20.06
N GLY A 58 34.21 16.31 18.97
CA GLY A 58 34.02 17.35 17.95
C GLY A 58 33.10 16.87 16.82
N GLN A 59 32.02 17.61 16.57
CA GLN A 59 31.13 17.46 15.42
C GLN A 59 31.90 17.68 14.11
N GLN A 60 31.83 16.72 13.18
CA GLN A 60 32.39 16.87 11.84
C GLN A 60 31.53 17.82 10.98
N PRO A 61 32.13 18.80 10.28
CA PRO A 61 31.42 19.65 9.34
C PRO A 61 31.07 18.89 8.03
N PRO A 62 29.96 19.24 7.35
CA PRO A 62 29.50 18.49 6.19
C PRO A 62 30.36 18.80 4.97
N GLN A 63 30.97 17.76 4.40
CA GLN A 63 31.61 17.82 3.08
C GLN A 63 30.54 18.01 2.01
N GLY A 64 30.63 19.13 1.28
CA GLY A 64 29.84 19.39 0.09
C GLY A 64 30.23 18.47 -1.07
N GLY A 65 29.22 17.98 -1.79
CA GLY A 65 29.42 17.24 -3.03
C GLY A 65 28.11 16.80 -3.69
N ALA A 66 27.97 17.21 -4.96
CA ALA A 66 27.23 16.56 -6.04
C ALA A 66 25.71 16.75 -6.16
N TRP A 67 25.37 17.71 -7.03
CA TRP A 67 24.23 17.79 -7.95
C TRP A 67 23.33 16.53 -8.12
N GLY A 68 22.02 16.72 -7.90
CA GLY A 68 20.95 16.00 -8.60
C GLY A 68 20.27 14.85 -7.85
N GLN A 69 19.56 15.12 -6.76
CA GLN A 69 18.47 14.23 -6.30
C GLN A 69 17.22 15.05 -5.91
N PRO A 70 16.02 14.61 -6.29
CA PRO A 70 14.78 15.30 -5.94
C PRO A 70 14.54 15.26 -4.43
N GLU A 71 14.20 16.42 -3.87
CA GLU A 71 13.98 16.70 -2.46
C GLU A 71 12.98 15.73 -1.79
N GLY A 72 13.50 14.96 -0.83
CA GLY A 72 12.74 14.23 0.18
C GLY A 72 13.52 14.30 1.48
N GLN A 73 13.49 15.47 2.12
CA GLN A 73 14.23 15.83 3.32
C GLN A 73 13.90 14.90 4.50
N TRP A 74 14.91 14.15 4.98
CA TRP A 74 14.81 13.25 6.12
C TRP A 74 15.99 13.46 7.06
N GLY A 75 15.70 14.07 8.21
CA GLY A 75 16.66 14.30 9.28
C GLY A 75 17.14 12.99 9.89
N TYR A 76 18.45 12.79 9.85
CA TYR A 76 19.17 11.70 10.50
C TYR A 76 19.28 11.97 12.00
N GLY A 77 18.68 11.10 12.81
CA GLY A 77 18.82 11.14 14.26
C GLY A 77 18.55 9.78 14.91
N ALA A 78 19.62 9.19 15.45
CA ALA A 78 19.64 8.21 16.55
C ALA A 78 19.22 6.75 16.28
N TYR A 79 20.26 5.90 16.16
CA TYR A 79 20.41 4.55 16.70
C TYR A 79 19.17 3.79 17.24
N GLY A 80 18.89 2.63 16.63
CA GLY A 80 18.47 1.43 17.38
C GLY A 80 17.03 0.92 17.21
N ALA A 81 16.24 1.43 16.28
CA ALA A 81 14.95 0.84 15.93
C ALA A 81 15.06 0.15 14.56
N TYR A 82 14.47 -1.04 14.41
CA TYR A 82 14.17 -1.62 13.10
C TYR A 82 13.28 -0.63 12.35
N ASP A 83 13.93 0.26 11.59
CA ASP A 83 13.29 1.38 10.92
C ASP A 83 12.47 0.80 9.76
N HIS A 84 11.20 0.54 10.03
CA HIS A 84 10.29 0.02 9.01
C HIS A 84 10.20 1.10 7.94
N PRO A 85 10.56 0.81 6.67
CA PRO A 85 10.57 1.82 5.62
C PRO A 85 9.23 2.54 5.60
N ARG A 86 9.26 3.88 5.81
CA ARG A 86 8.05 4.70 5.94
C ARG A 86 7.14 4.45 4.75
N ARG A 87 5.88 4.18 5.05
CA ARG A 87 4.86 3.87 4.04
C ARG A 87 4.72 5.06 3.06
N PRO A 88 4.71 4.81 1.74
CA PRO A 88 4.45 5.85 0.75
C PRO A 88 3.09 6.49 1.00
N GLY A 89 3.03 7.82 0.92
CA GLY A 89 1.79 8.57 1.14
C GLY A 89 0.65 8.17 0.20
N THR A 90 0.98 7.67 -1.00
CA THR A 90 -0.01 7.21 -1.99
C THR A 90 -0.74 5.93 -1.55
N VAL A 91 -0.05 5.01 -0.87
CA VAL A 91 -0.69 3.80 -0.30
C VAL A 91 -1.67 4.18 0.80
N LEU A 92 -1.28 5.14 1.64
CA LEU A 92 -2.15 5.63 2.70
C LEU A 92 -3.36 6.38 2.14
N GLY A 93 -3.16 7.27 1.15
CA GLY A 93 -4.23 7.99 0.49
C GLY A 93 -5.23 7.06 -0.21
N GLY A 94 -4.74 6.07 -0.97
CA GLY A 94 -5.59 5.07 -1.62
C GLY A 94 -6.38 4.23 -0.61
N ALA A 95 -5.76 3.85 0.52
CA ALA A 95 -6.45 3.13 1.59
C ALA A 95 -7.54 3.98 2.26
N ILE A 96 -7.27 5.25 2.56
CA ILE A 96 -8.25 6.17 3.16
C ILE A 96 -9.46 6.33 2.23
N MET A 97 -9.24 6.59 0.94
CA MET A 97 -10.34 6.70 -0.02
C MET A 97 -11.13 5.39 -0.14
N THR A 98 -10.45 4.24 -0.07
CA THR A 98 -11.15 2.95 -0.06
C THR A 98 -11.99 2.77 1.20
N TYR A 99 -11.51 3.20 2.38
CA TYR A 99 -12.31 3.19 3.60
C TYR A 99 -13.53 4.09 3.51
N VAL A 100 -13.39 5.31 2.96
CA VAL A 100 -14.52 6.21 2.76
C VAL A 100 -15.55 5.58 1.83
N GLY A 101 -15.13 5.08 0.67
CA GLY A 101 -16.04 4.44 -0.29
C GLY A 101 -16.72 3.19 0.26
N SER A 102 -15.98 2.35 0.99
CA SER A 102 -16.54 1.15 1.61
C SER A 102 -17.45 1.44 2.80
N ALA A 103 -17.18 2.50 3.57
CA ALA A 103 -18.08 2.97 4.63
C ALA A 103 -19.43 3.40 4.05
N PHE A 104 -19.44 4.11 2.92
CA PHE A 104 -20.68 4.44 2.20
C PHE A 104 -21.39 3.19 1.68
N LEU A 105 -20.68 2.19 1.15
CA LEU A 105 -21.28 0.93 0.72
C LEU A 105 -21.91 0.17 1.90
N VAL A 106 -21.21 0.07 3.03
CA VAL A 106 -21.76 -0.56 4.24
C VAL A 106 -23.00 0.18 4.72
N LEU A 107 -22.93 1.51 4.81
CA LEU A 107 -24.07 2.34 5.22
C LEU A 107 -25.27 2.14 4.27
N LEU A 108 -25.03 2.17 2.97
CA LEU A 108 -26.06 1.93 1.96
C LEU A 108 -26.67 0.53 2.10
N GLY A 109 -25.84 -0.50 2.28
CA GLY A 109 -26.31 -1.86 2.51
C GLY A 109 -27.18 -1.99 3.76
N VAL A 110 -26.78 -1.34 4.87
CA VAL A 110 -27.58 -1.30 6.10
C VAL A 110 -28.91 -0.58 5.87
N VAL A 111 -28.91 0.57 5.20
CA VAL A 111 -30.13 1.33 4.87
C VAL A 111 -31.07 0.50 4.00
N LEU A 112 -30.56 -0.20 2.99
CA LEU A 112 -31.36 -1.07 2.13
C LEU A 112 -31.96 -2.25 2.91
N LEU A 113 -31.19 -2.87 3.80
CA LEU A 113 -31.67 -3.97 4.63
C LEU A 113 -32.76 -3.51 5.61
N ILE A 114 -32.54 -2.40 6.32
CA ILE A 114 -33.54 -1.86 7.26
C ILE A 114 -34.77 -1.37 6.47
N GLY A 115 -34.57 -0.56 5.44
CA GLY A 115 -35.65 -0.03 4.59
C GLY A 115 -36.52 -1.14 3.99
N GLY A 116 -35.91 -2.15 3.37
CA GLY A 116 -36.62 -3.30 2.81
C GLY A 116 -37.24 -4.23 3.85
N ALA A 117 -36.70 -4.28 5.07
CA ALA A 117 -37.23 -5.14 6.13
C ALA A 117 -38.43 -4.51 6.84
N VAL A 118 -38.39 -3.21 7.16
CA VAL A 118 -39.35 -2.60 8.10
C VAL A 118 -40.16 -1.43 7.55
N SER A 119 -39.80 -0.83 6.40
CA SER A 119 -40.45 0.38 5.92
C SER A 119 -41.31 0.14 4.68
N ALA A 120 -42.64 0.17 4.85
CA ALA A 120 -43.58 0.13 3.74
C ALA A 120 -43.43 1.36 2.82
N SER A 121 -43.20 2.54 3.38
CA SER A 121 -42.98 3.77 2.60
C SER A 121 -41.68 3.74 1.78
N PHE A 122 -40.62 3.08 2.28
CA PHE A 122 -39.41 2.85 1.49
C PHE A 122 -39.70 1.94 0.28
N MET A 123 -40.53 0.91 0.48
CA MET A 123 -40.94 -0.01 -0.59
C MET A 123 -41.83 0.68 -1.64
N GLU A 124 -42.76 1.53 -1.20
CA GLU A 124 -43.60 2.35 -2.08
C GLU A 124 -42.75 3.32 -2.91
N GLY A 125 -41.84 4.07 -2.27
CA GLY A 125 -40.94 4.97 -2.99
C GLY A 125 -40.02 4.25 -3.99
N ALA A 126 -39.56 3.02 -3.65
CA ALA A 126 -38.78 2.20 -4.56
C ALA A 126 -39.61 1.74 -5.78
N ALA A 127 -40.87 1.38 -5.58
CA ALA A 127 -41.78 1.02 -6.67
C ALA A 127 -42.09 2.24 -7.58
N GLU A 128 -42.36 3.40 -6.98
CA GLU A 128 -42.64 4.65 -7.70
C GLU A 128 -41.45 5.17 -8.51
N SER A 129 -40.23 4.88 -8.07
CA SER A 129 -39.01 5.28 -8.79
C SER A 129 -38.88 4.66 -10.18
N GLY A 130 -39.67 3.62 -10.49
CA GLY A 130 -39.63 2.89 -11.76
C GLY A 130 -38.34 2.09 -11.98
N ALA A 131 -37.35 2.19 -11.08
CA ALA A 131 -36.04 1.57 -11.22
C ALA A 131 -36.08 0.03 -11.25
N MET A 132 -37.17 -0.57 -10.78
CA MET A 132 -37.35 -2.03 -10.72
C MET A 132 -38.56 -2.54 -11.52
N GLY A 133 -39.23 -1.68 -12.30
CA GLY A 133 -40.41 -2.05 -13.10
C GLY A 133 -41.62 -2.54 -12.27
N ASP A 134 -42.61 -3.12 -12.95
CA ASP A 134 -43.86 -3.68 -12.35
C ASP A 134 -43.62 -5.02 -11.63
N MET A 135 -42.61 -5.09 -10.76
CA MET A 135 -42.39 -6.29 -9.95
C MET A 135 -43.46 -6.42 -8.86
N PRO A 136 -43.93 -7.65 -8.54
CA PRO A 136 -44.76 -7.88 -7.38
C PRO A 136 -44.08 -7.39 -6.09
N PRO A 137 -44.81 -6.82 -5.12
CA PRO A 137 -44.23 -6.23 -3.91
C PRO A 137 -43.32 -7.19 -3.12
N ASN A 138 -43.69 -8.47 -3.04
CA ASN A 138 -42.88 -9.50 -2.37
C ASN A 138 -41.55 -9.74 -3.11
N THR A 139 -41.56 -9.77 -4.45
CA THR A 139 -40.35 -9.94 -5.25
C THR A 139 -39.44 -8.72 -5.11
N LEU A 140 -40.01 -7.52 -5.20
CA LEU A 140 -39.28 -6.26 -5.02
C LEU A 140 -38.57 -6.22 -3.66
N ARG A 141 -39.26 -6.63 -2.59
CA ARG A 141 -38.69 -6.71 -1.24
C ARG A 141 -37.51 -7.67 -1.18
N LEU A 142 -37.64 -8.88 -1.73
CA LEU A 142 -36.54 -9.86 -1.76
C LEU A 142 -35.34 -9.34 -2.56
N VAL A 143 -35.57 -8.66 -3.68
CA VAL A 143 -34.51 -8.05 -4.49
C VAL A 143 -33.78 -6.96 -3.70
N ILE A 144 -34.50 -6.05 -3.04
CA ILE A 144 -33.92 -4.98 -2.22
C ILE A 144 -33.11 -5.57 -1.05
N LEU A 145 -33.65 -6.57 -0.34
CA LEU A 145 -32.94 -7.23 0.75
C LEU A 145 -31.69 -7.97 0.25
N GLY A 146 -31.80 -8.70 -0.86
CA GLY A 146 -30.67 -9.39 -1.49
C GLY A 146 -29.58 -8.43 -1.94
N LEU A 147 -29.97 -7.32 -2.58
CA LEU A 147 -29.05 -6.26 -2.99
C LEU A 147 -28.40 -5.58 -1.79
N GLY A 148 -29.17 -5.24 -0.75
CA GLY A 148 -28.66 -4.66 0.48
C GLY A 148 -27.64 -5.56 1.17
N GLY A 149 -27.93 -6.86 1.28
CA GLY A 149 -27.01 -7.86 1.81
C GLY A 149 -25.73 -7.99 0.98
N PHE A 150 -25.87 -8.06 -0.35
CA PHE A 150 -24.73 -8.12 -1.26
C PHE A 150 -23.82 -6.89 -1.15
N VAL A 151 -24.40 -5.69 -1.17
CA VAL A 151 -23.68 -4.41 -1.05
C VAL A 151 -22.98 -4.31 0.31
N LEU A 152 -23.61 -4.77 1.38
CA LEU A 152 -23.03 -4.79 2.72
C LEU A 152 -21.82 -5.73 2.80
N VAL A 153 -21.95 -6.95 2.28
CA VAL A 153 -20.84 -7.92 2.23
C VAL A 153 -19.69 -7.40 1.37
N LEU A 154 -20.00 -6.81 0.21
CA LEU A 154 -19.00 -6.21 -0.67
C LEU A 154 -18.25 -5.07 0.04
N GLY A 155 -18.95 -4.19 0.76
CA GLY A 155 -18.35 -3.15 1.58
C GLY A 155 -17.39 -3.71 2.64
N ALA A 156 -17.81 -4.76 3.37
CA ALA A 156 -16.97 -5.42 4.37
C ALA A 156 -15.71 -6.07 3.75
N VAL A 157 -15.85 -6.71 2.59
CA VAL A 157 -14.71 -7.29 1.83
C VAL A 157 -13.73 -6.19 1.41
N LEU A 158 -14.22 -5.05 0.93
CA LEU A 158 -13.36 -3.91 0.56
C LEU A 158 -12.60 -3.34 1.76
N ILE A 159 -13.23 -3.24 2.93
CA ILE A 159 -12.55 -2.85 4.19
C ILE A 159 -11.44 -3.84 4.52
N ALA A 160 -11.73 -5.15 4.47
CA ALA A 160 -10.75 -6.19 4.74
C ALA A 160 -9.57 -6.12 3.76
N LEU A 161 -9.84 -5.94 2.46
CA LEU A 161 -8.79 -5.77 1.45
C LEU A 161 -7.98 -4.50 1.66
N ALA A 162 -8.59 -3.38 2.06
CA ALA A 162 -7.87 -2.16 2.41
C ALA A 162 -6.90 -2.39 3.59
N LEU A 163 -7.34 -3.11 4.63
CA LEU A 163 -6.49 -3.49 5.77
C LEU A 163 -5.30 -4.36 5.32
N PHE A 164 -5.53 -5.35 4.45
CA PHE A 164 -4.46 -6.20 3.92
C PHE A 164 -3.51 -5.44 2.98
N ALA A 165 -4.03 -4.49 2.20
CA ALA A 165 -3.21 -3.63 1.36
C ALA A 165 -2.27 -2.77 2.22
N GLN A 166 -2.76 -2.24 3.34
CA GLN A 166 -1.93 -1.50 4.31
C GLN A 166 -0.86 -2.38 4.98
N LYS A 167 -1.11 -3.68 5.14
CA LYS A 167 -0.13 -4.67 5.64
C LYS A 167 0.90 -5.13 4.59
N GLY A 168 0.89 -4.52 3.41
CA GLY A 168 1.83 -4.83 2.32
C GLY A 168 1.55 -6.11 1.56
N SER A 169 0.31 -6.62 1.60
CA SER A 169 -0.08 -7.73 0.74
C SER A 169 -0.27 -7.28 -0.71
N ASN A 170 0.56 -7.79 -1.62
CA ASN A 170 0.39 -7.58 -3.06
C ASN A 170 -0.94 -8.14 -3.57
N GLY A 171 -1.42 -9.24 -2.99
CA GLY A 171 -2.70 -9.84 -3.36
C GLY A 171 -3.90 -8.92 -3.10
N ALA A 172 -3.83 -8.12 -2.02
CA ALA A 172 -4.91 -7.19 -1.69
C ALA A 172 -5.01 -6.03 -2.69
N ARG A 173 -3.87 -5.55 -3.21
CA ARG A 173 -3.86 -4.54 -4.28
C ARG A 173 -4.49 -5.04 -5.57
N ILE A 174 -4.11 -6.25 -5.97
CA ILE A 174 -4.67 -6.88 -7.17
C ILE A 174 -6.18 -7.07 -6.98
N GLY A 175 -6.61 -7.57 -5.82
CA GLY A 175 -8.03 -7.72 -5.49
C GLY A 175 -8.80 -6.40 -5.60
N LEU A 176 -8.29 -5.33 -4.99
CA LEU A 176 -8.91 -3.99 -5.10
C LEU A 176 -8.94 -3.48 -6.55
N THR A 177 -7.88 -3.74 -7.32
CA THR A 177 -7.82 -3.32 -8.72
C THR A 177 -8.82 -4.08 -9.59
N VAL A 178 -8.98 -5.38 -9.38
CA VAL A 178 -9.97 -6.20 -10.11
C VAL A 178 -11.38 -5.74 -9.77
N ILE A 179 -11.70 -5.56 -8.49
CA ILE A 179 -13.04 -5.11 -8.07
C ILE A 179 -13.32 -3.69 -8.58
N GLY A 180 -12.35 -2.78 -8.46
CA GLY A 180 -12.47 -1.41 -8.98
C GLY A 180 -12.61 -1.38 -10.51
N GLY A 181 -11.88 -2.24 -11.23
CA GLY A 181 -11.99 -2.39 -12.67
C GLY A 181 -13.36 -2.88 -13.10
N ILE A 182 -13.91 -3.89 -12.42
CA ILE A 182 -15.27 -4.37 -12.66
C ILE A 182 -16.29 -3.25 -12.40
N GLN A 183 -16.13 -2.48 -11.31
CA GLN A 183 -17.00 -1.35 -11.01
C GLN A 183 -16.97 -0.27 -12.10
N ILE A 184 -15.78 0.04 -12.63
CA ILE A 184 -15.66 0.97 -13.76
C ILE A 184 -16.39 0.42 -14.98
N LEU A 185 -16.19 -0.84 -15.34
CA LEU A 185 -16.85 -1.46 -16.49
C LEU A 185 -18.38 -1.45 -16.34
N LEU A 186 -18.89 -1.79 -15.15
CA LEU A 186 -20.33 -1.74 -14.86
C LEU A 186 -20.87 -0.30 -14.89
N GLY A 187 -20.10 0.66 -14.38
CA GLY A 187 -20.44 2.08 -14.47
C GLY A 187 -20.50 2.59 -15.91
N LEU A 188 -19.52 2.21 -16.74
CA LEU A 188 -19.51 2.54 -18.17
C LEU A 188 -20.68 1.89 -18.92
N ALA A 189 -21.01 0.63 -18.63
CA ALA A 189 -22.19 -0.01 -19.20
C ALA A 189 -23.49 0.72 -18.80
N SER A 190 -23.55 1.22 -17.57
CA SER A 190 -24.69 2.02 -17.09
C SER A 190 -24.76 3.42 -17.71
N LEU A 191 -23.64 3.99 -18.18
CA LEU A 191 -23.68 5.23 -18.96
C LEU A 191 -24.39 5.04 -20.30
N VAL A 192 -24.21 3.88 -20.93
CA VAL A 192 -24.90 3.54 -22.20
C VAL A 192 -26.41 3.48 -21.99
N THR A 193 -26.88 3.12 -20.80
CA THR A 193 -28.31 3.11 -20.46
C THR A 193 -28.85 4.47 -19.98
N GLY A 194 -28.04 5.53 -20.04
CA GLY A 194 -28.49 6.91 -19.78
C GLY A 194 -28.50 7.32 -18.31
N SER A 195 -27.63 6.73 -17.48
CA SER A 195 -27.53 7.03 -16.05
C SER A 195 -26.37 8.00 -15.73
N PRO A 196 -26.57 9.34 -15.82
CA PRO A 196 -25.48 10.32 -15.69
C PRO A 196 -24.82 10.35 -14.31
N GLN A 197 -25.52 9.93 -13.24
CA GLN A 197 -24.96 9.80 -11.90
C GLN A 197 -23.75 8.86 -11.82
N THR A 198 -23.62 7.93 -12.77
CA THR A 198 -22.54 6.95 -12.79
C THR A 198 -21.19 7.56 -13.19
N ILE A 199 -21.16 8.74 -13.82
CA ILE A 199 -19.92 9.46 -14.17
C ILE A 199 -19.10 9.74 -12.90
N VAL A 200 -19.76 10.24 -11.85
CA VAL A 200 -19.08 10.61 -10.60
C VAL A 200 -18.47 9.38 -9.94
N THR A 201 -19.19 8.26 -9.92
CA THR A 201 -18.70 6.98 -9.37
C THR A 201 -17.51 6.45 -10.15
N VAL A 202 -17.57 6.47 -11.49
CA VAL A 202 -16.48 6.01 -12.36
C VAL A 202 -15.22 6.85 -12.14
N LEU A 203 -15.36 8.19 -12.09
CA LEU A 203 -14.22 9.09 -11.83
C LEU A 203 -13.62 8.84 -10.45
N TYR A 204 -14.45 8.70 -9.42
CA TYR A 204 -14.00 8.41 -8.07
C TYR A 204 -13.19 7.11 -8.01
N VAL A 205 -13.74 6.01 -8.54
CA VAL A 205 -13.05 4.70 -8.55
C VAL A 205 -11.77 4.78 -9.37
N GLY A 206 -11.79 5.47 -10.52
CA GLY A 206 -10.60 5.69 -11.35
C GLY A 206 -9.47 6.40 -10.59
N VAL A 207 -9.78 7.48 -9.87
CA VAL A 207 -8.81 8.21 -9.04
C VAL A 207 -8.22 7.30 -7.97
N VAL A 208 -9.04 6.52 -7.27
CA VAL A 208 -8.58 5.57 -6.25
C VAL A 208 -7.62 4.54 -6.85
N LEU A 209 -7.95 3.97 -8.02
CA LEU A 209 -7.06 3.02 -8.69
C LEU A 209 -5.73 3.66 -9.06
N VAL A 210 -5.74 4.85 -9.67
CA VAL A 210 -4.51 5.56 -10.02
C VAL A 210 -3.63 5.82 -8.79
N LEU A 211 -4.22 6.23 -7.67
CA LEU A 211 -3.52 6.42 -6.40
C LEU A 211 -2.83 5.14 -5.89
N PHE A 212 -3.43 3.97 -6.12
CA PHE A 212 -2.78 2.70 -5.76
C PHE A 212 -1.57 2.38 -6.64
N TRP A 213 -1.56 2.78 -7.90
CA TRP A 213 -0.48 2.42 -8.83
C TRP A 213 0.61 3.50 -8.96
N VAL A 214 0.35 4.74 -8.54
CA VAL A 214 1.29 5.87 -8.61
C VAL A 214 2.07 6.05 -7.29
N GLY A 215 3.29 6.60 -7.38
CA GLY A 215 4.06 7.12 -6.22
C GLY A 215 4.91 6.11 -5.46
N GLY A 216 5.74 5.32 -6.15
CA GLY A 216 6.79 4.49 -5.51
C GLY A 216 6.25 3.30 -4.71
N ALA A 217 4.95 3.02 -4.78
CA ALA A 217 4.38 1.95 -3.99
C ALA A 217 4.94 0.57 -4.37
N ASN A 218 5.18 0.31 -5.66
CA ASN A 218 5.80 -0.94 -6.10
C ASN A 218 7.17 -1.19 -5.44
N GLU A 219 7.96 -0.14 -5.21
CA GLU A 219 9.26 -0.24 -4.54
C GLU A 219 9.09 -0.60 -3.06
N TRP A 220 8.11 0.00 -2.38
CA TRP A 220 7.79 -0.34 -0.99
C TRP A 220 7.29 -1.78 -0.82
N TYR A 221 6.39 -2.25 -1.69
CA TYR A 221 5.93 -3.65 -1.64
C TYR A 221 7.06 -4.63 -1.98
N ARG A 222 7.97 -4.28 -2.89
CA ARG A 222 9.16 -5.09 -3.20
C ARG A 222 10.12 -5.15 -2.01
N ALA A 223 10.39 -4.02 -1.35
CA ALA A 223 11.22 -3.96 -0.15
C ALA A 223 10.64 -4.82 0.98
N GLN A 224 9.32 -4.80 1.15
CA GLN A 224 8.66 -5.59 2.19
C GLN A 224 8.64 -7.09 1.89
N LYS A 225 8.59 -7.48 0.61
CA LYS A 225 8.76 -8.88 0.19
C LYS A 225 10.18 -9.38 0.43
N ALA A 226 11.20 -8.53 0.24
CA ALA A 226 12.59 -8.87 0.48
C ALA A 226 12.96 -8.99 1.96
N ALA A 227 12.16 -8.37 2.85
CA ALA A 227 12.33 -8.42 4.30
C ALA A 227 11.63 -9.62 4.98
N ARG A 228 10.86 -10.43 4.23
CA ARG A 228 10.22 -11.67 4.72
C ARG A 228 10.97 -12.88 4.21
#